data_AF-A0A520EEM5-F1
#
_entry.id   AF-A0A520EEM5-F1
#
_cell.length_a   1.000
_cell.length_b   1.000
_cell.length_c   1.000
_cell.angle_alpha   90.00
_cell.angle_beta   90.00
_cell.angle_gamma   90.00
#
_symmetry.space_group_name_H-M   'P 1'
#
loop_
_entity.id
_entity.type
_entity.pdbx_description
1 polymer ?
#
loop_
_entity_poly.entity_id
_entity_poly.type
_entity_poly.pdbx_seq_one_letter_code
_entity_poly.pdbx_strand_id
1 'polypeptide(L)'
;MFLQKLKDITTFIFDVDGVLTDGSVQVTDIGQSLRTFNIKDGYAMQLAVKRGYKLCIISGGDGIAMAKRFANLGITDVFLGVGDKVEIFNNYLKNKNITAGEVLYMGDDIPDLKVMKLVG
;
A
#
# COMPACT_ATOMS: atom_id res chain seq x y z
N MET A 1 17.98 -2.71 -18.53
CA MET A 1 18.49 -2.35 -17.19
C MET A 1 17.28 -2.08 -16.29
N PHE A 2 17.20 -2.66 -15.08
CA PHE A 2 16.00 -2.62 -14.22
C PHE A 2 15.42 -1.21 -14.02
N LEU A 3 16.29 -0.21 -13.77
CA LEU A 3 15.88 1.19 -13.57
C LEU A 3 15.12 1.82 -14.75
N GLN A 4 15.30 1.32 -15.98
CA GLN A 4 14.53 1.83 -17.12
C GLN A 4 13.05 1.43 -17.05
N LYS A 5 12.73 0.28 -16.43
CA LYS A 5 11.34 -0.15 -16.24
C LYS A 5 10.58 0.70 -15.23
N LEU A 6 11.29 1.50 -14.42
CA LEU A 6 10.68 2.32 -13.38
C LEU A 6 10.34 3.74 -13.84
N LYS A 7 10.71 4.13 -15.07
CA LYS A 7 10.58 5.52 -15.54
C LYS A 7 9.14 5.98 -15.69
N ASP A 8 8.25 5.04 -16.00
CA ASP A 8 6.83 5.31 -16.25
C ASP A 8 5.98 5.15 -14.99
N ILE A 9 6.59 4.77 -13.86
CA ILE A 9 5.90 4.59 -12.59
C ILE A 9 5.55 5.96 -11.99
N THR A 10 4.26 6.18 -11.79
CA THR A 10 3.72 7.39 -11.14
C THR A 10 2.97 7.08 -9.85
N THR A 11 2.71 5.79 -9.60
CA THR A 11 1.85 5.30 -8.52
C THR A 11 2.51 4.15 -7.79
N PHE A 12 2.52 4.22 -6.46
CA PHE A 12 2.98 3.15 -5.58
C PHE A 12 1.81 2.59 -4.78
N ILE A 13 1.66 1.26 -4.80
CA ILE A 13 0.67 0.55 -4.00
C ILE A 13 1.41 -0.41 -3.07
N PHE A 14 1.07 -0.35 -1.78
CA PHE A 14 1.68 -1.20 -0.76
C PHE A 14 0.61 -2.03 -0.05
N ASP A 15 0.91 -3.30 0.19
CA ASP A 15 0.36 -3.99 1.35
C ASP A 15 0.97 -3.42 2.65
N VAL A 16 0.49 -3.89 3.81
CA VAL A 16 0.91 -3.42 5.11
C VAL A 16 1.67 -4.49 5.87
N ASP A 17 1.03 -5.62 6.15
CA ASP A 17 1.54 -6.59 7.10
C ASP A 17 2.59 -7.45 6.39
N GLY A 18 3.87 -7.33 6.77
CA GLY A 18 5.00 -7.97 6.07
C GLY A 18 5.67 -7.10 5.00
N VAL A 19 5.08 -5.95 4.67
CA VAL A 19 5.67 -4.94 3.76
C VAL A 19 6.08 -3.67 4.50
N LEU A 20 5.12 -2.99 5.12
CA LEU A 20 5.36 -1.77 5.92
C LEU A 20 5.54 -2.08 7.42
N THR A 21 5.34 -3.36 7.77
CA THR A 21 5.65 -3.96 9.07
C THR A 21 6.55 -5.17 8.85
N ASP A 22 7.04 -5.78 9.94
CA ASP A 22 7.82 -7.02 9.90
C ASP A 22 6.95 -8.29 9.90
N GLY A 23 5.63 -8.15 9.72
CA GLY A 23 4.67 -9.25 9.76
C GLY A 23 4.24 -9.66 11.19
N SER A 24 4.83 -9.08 12.23
CA SER A 24 4.42 -9.34 13.61
C SER A 24 3.19 -8.53 13.99
N VAL A 25 2.27 -9.16 14.73
CA VAL A 25 1.09 -8.50 15.30
C VAL A 25 1.09 -8.68 16.81
N GLN A 26 1.00 -7.57 17.55
CA GLN A 26 0.78 -7.62 19.00
C GLN A 26 -0.72 -7.58 19.27
N VAL A 27 -1.24 -8.56 20.00
CA VAL A 27 -2.67 -8.69 20.31
C VAL A 27 -2.89 -8.41 21.80
N THR A 28 -3.92 -7.63 22.13
CA THR A 28 -4.32 -7.34 23.50
C THR A 28 -5.48 -8.23 23.96
N ASP A 29 -5.69 -8.33 25.27
CA ASP A 29 -6.77 -9.16 25.85
C ASP A 29 -8.20 -8.73 25.44
N ILE A 30 -8.34 -7.49 24.96
CA ILE A 30 -9.61 -6.96 24.42
C ILE A 30 -9.72 -7.14 22.89
N GLY A 31 -8.81 -7.91 22.28
CA GLY A 31 -8.83 -8.26 20.86
C GLY A 31 -8.29 -7.17 19.92
N GLN A 32 -7.62 -6.12 20.43
CA GLN A 32 -7.01 -5.11 19.58
C GLN A 32 -5.66 -5.58 19.06
N SER A 33 -5.36 -5.26 17.80
CA SER A 33 -4.09 -5.60 17.15
C SER A 33 -3.26 -4.35 16.89
N LEU A 34 -2.06 -4.29 17.47
CA LEU A 34 -1.09 -3.21 17.30
C LEU A 34 -0.07 -3.59 16.22
N ARG A 35 0.23 -2.62 15.35
CA ARG A 35 1.23 -2.74 14.28
C ARG A 35 2.40 -1.80 14.56
N THR A 36 3.60 -2.27 14.28
CA THR A 36 4.83 -1.48 14.36
C THR A 36 5.30 -1.12 12.96
N PHE A 37 5.51 0.18 12.71
CA PHE A 37 5.93 0.72 11.41
C PHE A 37 7.33 1.32 11.49
N ASN A 38 8.04 1.36 10.36
CA ASN A 38 9.33 2.03 10.28
C ASN A 38 9.18 3.55 10.06
N ILE A 39 9.97 4.35 10.79
CA ILE A 39 9.99 5.81 10.62
C ILE A 39 10.63 6.22 9.29
N LYS A 40 11.65 5.50 8.80
CA LYS A 40 12.33 5.81 7.54
C LYS A 40 11.40 5.63 6.34
N ASP A 41 10.60 4.58 6.34
CA ASP A 41 9.58 4.35 5.31
C ASP A 41 8.52 5.44 5.35
N GLY A 42 8.11 5.85 6.56
CA GLY A 42 7.24 7.01 6.76
C GLY A 42 7.77 8.28 6.10
N TYR A 43 9.06 8.57 6.25
CA TYR A 43 9.69 9.72 5.60
C TYR A 43 9.69 9.59 4.07
N ALA A 44 10.09 8.43 3.54
CA ALA A 44 10.14 8.19 2.11
C ALA A 44 8.76 8.32 1.45
N MET A 45 7.73 7.73 2.06
CA MET A 45 6.35 7.83 1.60
C MET A 45 5.84 9.27 1.60
N GLN A 46 6.07 10.02 2.70
CA GLN A 46 5.68 11.43 2.76
C GLN A 46 6.40 12.28 1.71
N LEU A 47 7.68 12.01 1.47
CA LEU A 47 8.45 12.68 0.43
C LEU A 47 7.89 12.36 -0.97
N ALA A 48 7.54 11.11 -1.24
CA ALA A 48 6.94 10.71 -2.51
C ALA A 48 5.60 11.44 -2.76
N VAL A 49 4.72 11.52 -1.76
CA VAL A 49 3.49 12.33 -1.82
C VAL A 49 3.80 13.79 -2.14
N LYS A 50 4.76 14.40 -1.43
CA LYS A 50 5.20 15.80 -1.68
C LYS A 50 5.80 16.02 -3.06
N ARG A 51 6.30 14.96 -3.72
CA ARG A 51 6.83 14.99 -5.09
C ARG A 51 5.76 14.73 -6.15
N GLY A 52 4.51 14.53 -5.75
CA GLY A 52 3.38 14.34 -6.66
C GLY A 52 3.12 12.88 -7.07
N TYR A 53 3.81 11.91 -6.46
CA TYR A 53 3.49 10.50 -6.65
C TYR A 53 2.18 10.15 -5.94
N LYS A 54 1.41 9.27 -6.57
CA LYS A 54 0.21 8.67 -5.95
C LYS A 54 0.65 7.53 -5.06
N LEU A 55 0.24 7.53 -3.81
CA LEU A 55 0.44 6.42 -2.89
C LEU A 55 -0.92 5.83 -2.52
N CYS A 56 -1.00 4.51 -2.52
CA CYS A 56 -2.20 3.76 -2.18
C CYS A 56 -1.85 2.60 -1.24
N ILE A 57 -2.71 2.36 -0.25
CA ILE A 57 -2.60 1.21 0.66
C ILE A 57 -3.75 0.26 0.37
N ILE A 58 -3.44 -1.01 0.13
CA ILE A 58 -4.44 -2.08 -0.01
C ILE A 58 -4.05 -3.22 0.92
N SER A 59 -4.78 -3.37 2.03
CA SER A 59 -4.49 -4.39 3.03
C SER A 59 -5.73 -5.19 3.44
N GLY A 60 -5.53 -6.47 3.73
CA GLY A 60 -6.52 -7.30 4.41
C GLY A 60 -6.65 -6.94 5.90
N GLY A 61 -5.61 -6.35 6.49
CA GLY A 61 -5.65 -5.84 7.86
C GLY A 61 -6.53 -4.60 7.98
N ASP A 62 -7.25 -4.49 9.10
CA ASP A 62 -8.05 -3.31 9.45
C ASP A 62 -7.58 -2.66 10.76
N GLY A 63 -7.92 -1.38 10.92
CA GLY A 63 -7.71 -0.63 12.14
C GLY A 63 -7.71 0.88 11.96
N ILE A 64 -8.41 1.58 12.85
CA ILE A 64 -8.46 3.05 12.90
C ILE A 64 -7.05 3.67 13.02
N ALA A 65 -6.16 3.02 13.77
CA ALA A 65 -4.78 3.48 13.95
C ALA A 65 -4.00 3.47 12.62
N MET A 66 -4.20 2.44 11.79
CA MET A 66 -3.58 2.34 10.47
C MET A 66 -4.09 3.44 9.54
N ALA A 67 -5.41 3.63 9.46
CA ALA A 67 -6.00 4.69 8.65
C ALA A 67 -5.45 6.08 9.02
N LYS A 68 -5.39 6.40 10.33
CA LYS A 68 -4.83 7.67 10.82
C LYS A 68 -3.33 7.79 10.52
N ARG A 69 -2.56 6.71 10.67
CA ARG A 69 -1.11 6.69 10.41
C ARG A 69 -0.80 7.11 8.98
N PHE A 70 -1.53 6.55 8.00
CA PHE A 70 -1.34 6.84 6.58
C PHE A 70 -1.88 8.22 6.19
N ALA A 71 -3.04 8.62 6.72
CA ALA A 71 -3.58 9.97 6.52
C ALA A 71 -2.58 11.06 6.98
N ASN A 72 -1.89 10.85 8.11
CA ASN A 72 -0.85 11.78 8.61
C ASN A 72 0.39 11.87 7.70
N LEU A 73 0.60 10.90 6.79
CA LEU A 73 1.64 10.97 5.76
C LEU A 73 1.16 11.67 4.48
N GLY A 74 -0.11 12.06 4.41
CA GLY A 74 -0.75 12.61 3.20
C GLY A 74 -1.26 11.54 2.24
N ILE A 75 -1.32 10.28 2.66
CA ILE A 75 -1.84 9.18 1.85
C ILE A 75 -3.35 9.09 2.08
N THR A 76 -4.15 9.46 1.09
CA THR A 76 -5.61 9.49 1.19
C THR A 76 -6.28 8.26 0.60
N ASP A 77 -5.58 7.54 -0.28
CA ASP A 77 -6.09 6.32 -0.91
C ASP A 77 -5.72 5.11 -0.03
N VAL A 78 -6.56 4.83 0.96
CA VAL A 78 -6.32 3.79 1.97
C VAL A 78 -7.50 2.83 2.03
N PHE A 79 -7.27 1.58 1.62
CA PHE A 79 -8.26 0.50 1.58
C PHE A 79 -7.84 -0.59 2.55
N LEU A 80 -8.59 -0.73 3.65
CA LEU A 80 -8.33 -1.68 4.74
C LEU A 80 -9.46 -2.71 4.83
N GLY A 81 -9.18 -3.85 5.46
CA GLY A 81 -10.15 -4.95 5.57
C GLY A 81 -10.54 -5.55 4.21
N VAL A 82 -9.65 -5.47 3.23
CA VAL A 82 -9.93 -5.85 1.84
C VAL A 82 -9.90 -7.37 1.68
N GLY A 83 -11.01 -7.94 1.23
CA GLY A 83 -11.11 -9.37 0.87
C GLY A 83 -10.61 -9.69 -0.54
N ASP A 84 -10.93 -8.84 -1.52
CA ASP A 84 -10.46 -8.98 -2.92
C ASP A 84 -9.60 -7.77 -3.32
N LYS A 85 -8.27 -7.96 -3.29
CA LYS A 85 -7.32 -6.91 -3.67
C LYS A 85 -7.36 -6.57 -5.17
N VAL A 86 -7.76 -7.52 -6.02
CA VAL A 86 -7.82 -7.32 -7.48
C VAL A 86 -8.99 -6.38 -7.83
N GLU A 87 -10.14 -6.57 -7.18
CA GLU A 87 -11.28 -5.67 -7.35
C GLU A 87 -10.93 -4.24 -6.96
N ILE A 88 -10.35 -4.05 -5.76
CA ILE A 88 -9.92 -2.72 -5.28
C ILE A 88 -8.90 -2.10 -6.23
N PHE A 89 -7.91 -2.87 -6.67
CA PHE A 89 -6.90 -2.41 -7.61
C PHE A 89 -7.52 -1.91 -8.93
N ASN A 90 -8.39 -2.70 -9.56
CA ASN A 90 -9.02 -2.31 -10.83
C ASN A 90 -9.90 -1.06 -10.69
N ASN A 91 -10.67 -0.98 -9.60
CA ASN A 91 -11.49 0.19 -9.30
C ASN A 91 -10.62 1.43 -9.07
N TYR A 92 -9.48 1.27 -8.38
CA TYR A 92 -8.52 2.34 -8.15
C TYR A 92 -7.96 2.90 -9.46
N LEU A 93 -7.49 2.02 -10.37
CA LEU A 93 -6.98 2.42 -11.67
C LEU A 93 -8.01 3.24 -12.45
N LYS A 94 -9.25 2.74 -12.52
CA LYS A 94 -10.36 3.41 -13.20
C LYS A 94 -10.66 4.78 -12.60
N ASN A 95 -10.72 4.88 -11.28
CA ASN A 95 -11.06 6.12 -10.58
C ASN A 95 -9.95 7.18 -10.71
N LYS A 96 -8.69 6.77 -10.77
CA LYS A 96 -7.54 7.67 -10.89
C LYS A 96 -7.10 7.90 -12.33
N ASN A 97 -7.78 7.27 -13.29
CA ASN A 97 -7.47 7.30 -14.71
C ASN A 97 -5.98 7.00 -14.98
N ILE A 98 -5.49 5.89 -14.43
CA ILE A 98 -4.11 5.39 -14.59
C ILE A 98 -4.12 3.96 -15.12
N THR A 99 -3.05 3.58 -15.79
CA THR A 99 -2.84 2.24 -16.32
C THR A 99 -2.01 1.38 -15.36
N ALA A 100 -2.10 0.06 -15.49
CA ALA A 100 -1.34 -0.85 -14.64
C ALA A 100 0.18 -0.74 -14.84
N GLY A 101 0.64 -0.33 -16.02
CA GLY A 101 2.07 -0.10 -16.31
C GLY A 101 2.67 1.14 -15.62
N GLU A 102 1.84 2.03 -15.09
CA GLU A 102 2.28 3.19 -14.30
C GLU A 102 2.35 2.88 -12.79
N VAL A 103 2.08 1.63 -12.40
CA VAL A 103 1.95 1.22 -11.01
C VAL A 103 3.07 0.28 -10.61
N LEU A 104 3.68 0.57 -9.46
CA LEU A 104 4.48 -0.39 -8.72
C LEU A 104 3.65 -0.92 -7.56
N TYR A 105 3.58 -2.25 -7.43
CA TYR A 105 2.96 -2.92 -6.28
C TYR A 105 4.02 -3.62 -5.44
N MET A 106 3.92 -3.51 -4.12
CA MET A 106 4.74 -4.26 -3.17
C MET A 106 3.82 -5.03 -2.21
N GLY A 107 3.90 -6.35 -2.29
CA GLY A 107 3.19 -7.32 -1.44
C GLY A 107 4.17 -8.38 -0.96
N ASP A 108 3.78 -9.16 0.05
CA ASP A 108 4.62 -10.17 0.69
C ASP A 108 4.09 -11.61 0.50
N ASP A 109 2.78 -11.80 0.27
CA ASP A 109 2.16 -13.14 0.27
C ASP A 109 1.16 -13.38 -0.90
N ILE A 110 0.58 -14.58 -0.94
CA ILE A 110 -0.34 -15.09 -1.95
C ILE A 110 -1.52 -14.14 -2.28
N PRO A 111 -2.15 -13.44 -1.32
CA PRO A 111 -3.21 -12.47 -1.63
C PRO A 111 -2.78 -11.37 -2.61
N ASP A 112 -1.50 -11.02 -2.64
CA ASP A 112 -0.93 -9.99 -3.51
C ASP A 112 -0.56 -10.50 -4.90
N LEU A 113 -0.28 -11.80 -5.01
CA LEU A 113 0.27 -12.41 -6.22
C LEU A 113 -0.55 -12.07 -7.48
N LYS A 114 -1.89 -12.04 -7.37
CA LYS A 114 -2.75 -11.71 -8.51
C LYS A 114 -2.57 -10.25 -8.94
N VAL A 115 -2.46 -9.31 -8.01
CA VAL A 115 -2.24 -7.89 -8.32
C VAL A 115 -0.82 -7.68 -8.87
N MET A 116 0.19 -8.32 -8.26
CA MET A 116 1.58 -8.25 -8.70
C MET A 116 1.78 -8.71 -10.15
N LYS A 117 0.94 -9.62 -10.65
CA LYS A 117 0.96 -10.08 -12.06
C LYS A 117 0.34 -9.09 -13.05
N LEU A 118 -0.41 -8.09 -12.57
CA LEU A 118 -1.12 -7.12 -13.41
C LEU A 118 -0.31 -5.83 -13.60
N VAL A 119 0.57 -5.49 -12.66
CA VAL A 119 1.33 -4.24 -12.63
C VAL A 119 2.65 -4.30 -13.40
N GLY A 120 3.20 -3.12 -13.68
CA GLY A 120 4.58 -2.92 -14.15
C GLY A 120 4.79 -2.94 -15.66
#